data_AF-A0A0F8MGC9-F1
#
_entry.id   AF-A0A0F8MGC9-F1
#
_cell.length_a   1.000
_cell.length_b   1.000
_cell.length_c   1.000
_cell.angle_alpha   90.00
_cell.angle_beta   90.00
_cell.angle_gamma   90.00
#
_symmetry.space_group_name_H-M   'P 1'
#
loop_
_entity.id
_entity.type
_entity.pdbx_description
1 polymer ?
#
loop_
_entity_poly.entity_id
_entity_poly.type
_entity_poly.pdbx_seq_one_letter_code
_entity_poly.pdbx_strand_id
1 'polypeptide(L)'
;MIVLIITGLKIYAGWEFMSFHTARTLHMIAVPFLLAVNWILIPYNIFSEGHGLMGKISHFVDHYIFGPKDLARLVGIIKNFFGKGEYPAFTVYDEKTGHYKTKLHPLMKILIPLEGLALFLITVSGIVLYKLDWSLFGLPVAQWIISISGMIAPTFGMTPVGFLRVLHLLMTYWFIFELVVHVGILEFDPRVWKYYKAIFWSGKEDLSDRHFVEVARNNPNHLPDRELWRDPSDKPSEVKE
;
A
#
# COMPACT_ATOMS: atom_id res chain seq x y z
N MET A 1 11.74 -4.39 5.67
CA MET A 1 11.73 -2.91 5.71
C MET A 1 12.59 -2.33 6.84
N ILE A 2 12.31 -2.66 8.11
CA ILE A 2 13.00 -2.08 9.28
C ILE A 2 14.54 -2.19 9.20
N VAL A 3 15.08 -3.36 8.86
CA VAL A 3 16.53 -3.55 8.68
C VAL A 3 17.11 -2.58 7.65
N LEU A 4 16.45 -2.41 6.50
CA LEU A 4 16.89 -1.49 5.44
C LEU A 4 16.85 -0.03 5.88
N ILE A 5 15.79 0.37 6.58
CA ILE A 5 15.66 1.73 7.12
C ILE A 5 16.79 2.02 8.13
N ILE A 6 16.97 1.17 9.14
CA ILE A 6 17.96 1.38 10.20
C ILE A 6 19.38 1.39 9.62
N THR A 7 19.72 0.43 8.78
CA THR A 7 21.04 0.35 8.16
C THR A 7 21.28 1.48 7.15
N GLY A 8 20.26 1.89 6.40
CA GLY A 8 20.33 3.02 5.47
C GLY A 8 20.55 4.35 6.19
N LEU A 9 19.78 4.62 7.25
CA LEU A 9 19.97 5.81 8.08
C LEU A 9 21.33 5.80 8.79
N LYS A 10 21.83 4.64 9.22
CA LYS A 10 23.19 4.51 9.74
C LYS A 10 24.25 4.87 8.69
N ILE A 11 24.12 4.38 7.46
CA ILE A 11 25.03 4.68 6.35
C ILE A 11 25.03 6.19 6.05
N TYR A 12 23.86 6.83 6.12
CA TYR A 12 23.70 8.25 5.85
C TYR A 12 24.15 9.15 7.01
N ALA A 13 23.67 8.90 8.22
CA ALA A 13 23.83 9.77 9.39
C ALA A 13 25.03 9.41 10.28
N GLY A 14 25.66 8.25 10.07
CA GLY A 14 26.90 7.90 10.76
C GLY A 14 26.77 7.43 12.21
N TRP A 15 25.57 7.14 12.74
CA TRP A 15 25.31 6.76 14.15
C TRP A 15 26.26 5.71 14.74
N GLU A 16 26.59 5.75 16.04
CA GLU A 16 27.70 4.92 16.57
C GLU A 16 27.34 3.47 16.95
N PHE A 17 26.10 3.02 16.73
CA PHE A 17 25.68 1.68 17.20
C PHE A 17 26.25 0.49 16.40
N MET A 18 26.81 0.71 15.20
CA MET A 18 27.51 -0.34 14.43
C MET A 18 28.53 0.22 13.44
N SER A 19 29.41 -0.61 12.89
CA SER A 19 30.35 -0.17 11.85
C SER A 19 29.65 0.12 10.51
N PHE A 20 30.21 1.03 9.70
CA PHE A 20 29.71 1.31 8.35
C PHE A 20 29.68 0.04 7.48
N HIS A 21 30.73 -0.79 7.54
CA HIS A 21 30.82 -2.02 6.76
C HIS A 21 29.74 -3.02 7.13
N THR A 22 29.48 -3.21 8.44
CA THR A 22 28.40 -4.10 8.91
C THR A 22 27.04 -3.58 8.46
N ALA A 23 26.78 -2.28 8.59
CA ALA A 23 25.53 -1.66 8.13
C ALA A 23 25.33 -1.88 6.62
N ARG A 24 26.35 -1.60 5.80
CA ARG A 24 26.31 -1.82 4.35
C ARG A 24 26.05 -3.28 4.00
N THR A 25 26.73 -4.23 4.64
CA THR A 25 26.53 -5.66 4.39
C THR A 25 25.10 -6.09 4.69
N LEU A 26 24.57 -5.73 5.86
CA LEU A 26 23.19 -6.06 6.23
C LEU A 26 22.17 -5.39 5.31
N HIS A 27 22.41 -4.13 4.93
CA HIS A 27 21.57 -3.42 3.98
C HIS A 27 21.50 -4.19 2.64
N MET A 28 22.65 -4.56 2.08
CA MET A 28 22.72 -5.26 0.81
C MET A 28 22.11 -6.68 0.87
N ILE A 29 22.27 -7.39 1.99
CA ILE A 29 21.63 -8.71 2.18
C ILE A 29 20.10 -8.57 2.25
N ALA A 30 19.58 -7.51 2.86
CA ALA A 30 18.14 -7.30 3.01
C ALA A 30 17.44 -6.86 1.71
N VAL A 31 18.17 -6.27 0.75
CA VAL A 31 17.61 -5.79 -0.53
C VAL A 31 16.91 -6.91 -1.33
N PRO A 32 17.53 -8.08 -1.61
CA PRO A 32 16.87 -9.18 -2.31
C PRO A 32 15.54 -9.62 -1.68
N PHE A 33 15.45 -9.64 -0.34
CA PHE A 33 14.20 -10.00 0.34
C PHE A 33 13.11 -8.95 0.11
N LEU A 34 13.45 -7.65 0.16
CA LEU A 34 12.51 -6.58 -0.15
C LEU A 34 11.99 -6.73 -1.60
N LEU A 35 12.89 -6.94 -2.56
CA LEU A 35 12.52 -7.08 -3.97
C LEU A 35 11.70 -8.34 -4.22
N ALA A 36 12.07 -9.48 -3.63
CA ALA A 36 11.33 -10.73 -3.79
C ALA A 36 9.89 -10.61 -3.25
N VAL A 37 9.71 -10.01 -2.07
CA VAL A 37 8.37 -9.81 -1.51
C VAL A 37 7.54 -8.89 -2.40
N ASN A 38 8.09 -7.74 -2.81
CA ASN A 38 7.32 -6.70 -3.48
C ASN A 38 7.17 -6.85 -5.00
N TRP A 39 8.13 -7.46 -5.68
CA TRP A 39 8.10 -7.62 -7.14
C TRP A 39 7.74 -9.04 -7.58
N ILE A 40 7.75 -10.01 -6.67
CA ILE A 40 7.39 -11.39 -6.99
C ILE A 40 6.15 -11.81 -6.20
N LEU A 41 6.23 -11.86 -4.87
CA LEU A 41 5.16 -12.46 -4.04
C LEU A 41 3.86 -11.63 -4.06
N ILE A 42 3.96 -10.31 -3.86
CA ILE A 42 2.78 -9.42 -3.87
C ILE A 42 2.12 -9.42 -5.26
N PRO A 43 2.83 -9.17 -6.38
CA PRO A 43 2.22 -9.24 -7.71
C PRO A 43 1.65 -10.64 -8.01
N TYR A 44 2.35 -11.70 -7.63
CA TYR A 44 1.83 -13.06 -7.79
C TYR A 44 0.49 -13.24 -7.08
N ASN A 45 0.37 -12.84 -5.81
CA ASN A 45 -0.88 -12.94 -5.05
C ASN A 45 -2.01 -12.09 -5.65
N ILE A 46 -1.69 -10.90 -6.18
CA ILE A 46 -2.67 -10.02 -6.83
C ILE A 46 -3.21 -10.65 -8.12
N PHE A 47 -2.33 -11.28 -8.92
CA PHE A 47 -2.68 -11.83 -10.24
C PHE A 47 -2.97 -13.34 -10.25
N SER A 48 -2.78 -14.05 -9.13
CA SER A 48 -3.19 -15.44 -8.97
C SER A 48 -4.71 -15.57 -8.83
N GLU A 49 -5.38 -14.50 -8.42
CA GLU A 49 -6.83 -14.39 -8.33
C GLU A 49 -7.40 -13.82 -9.66
N GLY A 50 -8.49 -14.40 -10.15
CA GLY A 50 -9.15 -14.02 -11.41
C GLY A 50 -8.96 -15.01 -12.57
N HIS A 51 -10.03 -15.27 -13.32
CA HIS A 51 -10.04 -16.17 -14.48
C HIS A 51 -9.84 -15.40 -15.79
N GLY A 52 -8.84 -15.81 -16.58
CA GLY A 52 -8.50 -15.17 -17.86
C GLY A 52 -7.83 -13.79 -17.72
N LEU A 53 -7.29 -13.26 -18.83
CA LEU A 53 -6.55 -11.98 -18.82
C LEU A 53 -7.44 -10.81 -18.38
N MET A 54 -8.64 -10.70 -18.94
CA MET A 54 -9.58 -9.62 -18.60
C MET A 54 -10.12 -9.73 -17.17
N GLY A 55 -10.35 -10.95 -16.67
CA GLY A 55 -10.77 -11.16 -15.29
C GLY A 55 -9.70 -10.79 -14.26
N LYS A 56 -8.42 -11.01 -14.58
CA LYS A 56 -7.30 -10.55 -13.74
C LYS A 56 -7.18 -9.02 -13.72
N ILE A 57 -7.38 -8.37 -14.86
CA ILE A 57 -7.36 -6.90 -14.93
C ILE A 57 -8.53 -6.31 -14.15
N SER A 58 -9.75 -6.84 -14.30
CA SER A 58 -10.90 -6.33 -13.53
C SER A 58 -10.70 -6.58 -12.03
N HIS A 59 -10.22 -7.77 -11.64
CA HIS A 59 -9.88 -8.08 -10.26
C HIS A 59 -8.90 -7.05 -9.67
N PHE A 60 -7.81 -6.77 -10.40
CA PHE A 60 -6.82 -5.78 -9.99
C PHE A 60 -7.43 -4.38 -9.82
N VAL A 61 -8.18 -3.90 -10.81
CA VAL A 61 -8.77 -2.57 -10.79
C VAL A 61 -9.78 -2.43 -9.65
N ASP A 62 -10.69 -3.39 -9.48
CA ASP A 62 -11.75 -3.30 -8.48
C ASP A 62 -11.22 -3.38 -7.04
N HIS A 63 -10.20 -4.23 -6.81
CA HIS A 63 -9.71 -4.51 -5.47
C HIS A 63 -8.54 -3.64 -5.04
N TYR A 64 -7.68 -3.20 -5.97
CA TYR A 64 -6.41 -2.56 -5.63
C TYR A 64 -6.28 -1.13 -6.14
N ILE A 65 -7.11 -0.68 -7.08
CA ILE A 65 -7.10 0.69 -7.58
C ILE A 65 -8.21 1.50 -6.90
N PHE A 66 -7.85 2.70 -6.46
CA PHE A 66 -8.79 3.62 -5.82
C PHE A 66 -9.84 4.12 -6.82
N GLY A 67 -11.12 3.87 -6.54
CA GLY A 67 -12.24 4.29 -7.39
C GLY A 67 -13.26 5.21 -6.70
N PRO A 68 -14.34 5.61 -7.41
CA PRO A 68 -15.39 6.48 -6.86
C PRO A 68 -16.07 5.91 -5.61
N LYS A 69 -16.26 4.59 -5.53
CA LYS A 69 -16.81 3.92 -4.34
C LYS A 69 -15.87 4.03 -3.13
N ASP A 70 -14.56 3.98 -3.37
CA ASP A 70 -13.55 4.13 -2.31
C ASP A 70 -13.48 5.58 -1.83
N LEU A 71 -13.68 6.56 -2.71
CA LEU A 71 -13.82 7.97 -2.33
C LEU A 71 -15.03 8.20 -1.42
N ALA A 72 -16.19 7.63 -1.76
CA ALA A 72 -17.38 7.74 -0.91
C ALA A 72 -17.14 7.14 0.49
N ARG A 73 -16.48 5.98 0.58
CA ARG A 73 -16.09 5.36 1.85
C ARG A 73 -15.08 6.21 2.62
N LEU A 74 -14.06 6.76 1.95
CA LEU A 74 -13.06 7.63 2.57
C LEU A 74 -13.71 8.89 3.16
N VAL A 75 -14.66 9.50 2.45
CA VAL A 75 -15.46 10.62 2.97
C VAL A 75 -16.26 10.20 4.20
N GLY A 76 -16.88 9.01 4.18
CA GLY A 76 -17.57 8.45 5.34
C GLY A 76 -16.66 8.30 6.56
N ILE A 77 -15.47 7.73 6.38
CA ILE A 77 -14.44 7.59 7.42
C ILE A 77 -14.05 8.95 8.01
N ILE A 78 -13.78 9.94 7.15
CA ILE A 78 -13.43 11.30 7.59
C ILE A 78 -14.58 11.91 8.40
N LYS A 79 -15.82 11.79 7.93
CA LYS A 79 -16.97 12.33 8.67
C LYS A 79 -17.14 11.63 10.02
N ASN A 80 -17.01 10.30 10.08
CA ASN A 80 -17.05 9.54 11.34
C ASN A 80 -15.94 9.99 12.32
N PHE A 81 -14.73 10.25 11.83
CA PHE A 81 -13.64 10.79 12.66
C PHE A 81 -13.99 12.13 13.32
N PHE A 82 -14.77 12.98 12.64
CA PHE A 82 -15.31 14.23 13.20
C PHE A 82 -16.67 14.05 13.93
N GLY A 83 -17.06 12.81 14.26
CA GLY A 83 -18.31 12.49 14.96
C GLY A 83 -19.56 12.64 14.10
N LYS A 84 -19.43 12.68 12.77
CA LYS A 84 -20.54 12.87 11.82
C LYS A 84 -20.77 11.58 11.03
N GLY A 85 -21.64 10.70 11.52
CA GLY A 85 -22.03 9.46 10.83
C GLY A 85 -21.21 8.24 11.23
N GLU A 86 -21.52 7.10 10.63
CA GLU A 86 -20.95 5.79 10.98
C GLU A 86 -19.70 5.46 10.16
N TYR A 87 -18.81 4.66 10.74
CA TYR A 87 -17.62 4.18 10.05
C TYR A 87 -18.04 3.13 8.99
N PRO A 88 -17.76 3.34 7.70
CA PRO A 88 -18.22 2.43 6.65
C PRO A 88 -17.41 1.13 6.65
N ALA A 89 -18.07 0.01 6.35
CA ALA A 89 -17.39 -1.24 6.07
C ALA A 89 -16.52 -1.11 4.80
N PHE A 90 -15.25 -1.52 4.90
CA PHE A 90 -14.32 -1.54 3.76
C PHE A 90 -14.00 -2.97 3.29
N THR A 91 -14.24 -3.97 4.14
CA THR A 91 -14.25 -5.37 3.77
C THR A 91 -15.69 -5.80 3.52
N VAL A 92 -16.03 -6.11 2.27
CA VAL A 92 -17.35 -6.63 1.88
C VAL A 92 -17.14 -8.01 1.27
N TYR A 93 -17.64 -9.04 1.95
CA TYR A 93 -17.54 -10.43 1.51
C TYR A 93 -18.88 -10.93 0.98
N ASP A 94 -18.88 -11.52 -0.21
CA ASP A 94 -20.07 -12.14 -0.80
C ASP A 94 -20.03 -13.66 -0.56
N GLU A 95 -20.93 -14.14 0.30
CA GLU A 95 -21.01 -15.57 0.64
C GLU A 95 -21.46 -16.44 -0.53
N LYS A 96 -22.20 -15.90 -1.50
CA LYS A 96 -22.71 -16.68 -2.65
C LYS A 96 -21.59 -17.00 -3.63
N THR A 97 -20.73 -16.01 -3.89
CA THR A 97 -19.60 -16.19 -4.81
C THR A 97 -18.36 -16.74 -4.11
N GLY A 98 -18.29 -16.64 -2.78
CA GLY A 98 -17.11 -17.00 -2.00
C GLY A 98 -15.97 -16.01 -2.19
N HIS A 99 -16.26 -14.80 -2.68
CA HIS A 99 -15.28 -13.79 -3.03
C HIS A 99 -15.57 -12.45 -2.35
N TYR A 100 -14.50 -11.69 -2.11
CA TYR A 100 -14.62 -10.31 -1.67
C TYR A 100 -15.14 -9.44 -2.82
N LYS A 101 -16.02 -8.48 -2.51
CA LYS A 101 -16.39 -7.37 -3.39
C LYS A 101 -15.47 -6.17 -3.18
N THR A 102 -14.99 -6.01 -1.95
CA THR A 102 -13.91 -5.10 -1.58
C THR A 102 -13.19 -5.68 -0.38
N LYS A 103 -11.87 -5.57 -0.38
CA LYS A 103 -11.01 -6.19 0.64
C LYS A 103 -10.12 -5.18 1.35
N LEU A 104 -9.77 -4.09 0.67
CA LEU A 104 -8.78 -3.13 1.15
C LEU A 104 -9.43 -1.85 1.62
N HIS A 105 -8.93 -1.33 2.73
CA HIS A 105 -9.25 0.02 3.19
C HIS A 105 -8.93 1.04 2.08
N PRO A 106 -9.79 2.06 1.83
CA PRO A 106 -9.61 3.02 0.74
C PRO A 106 -8.22 3.67 0.71
N LEU A 107 -7.66 4.00 1.88
CA LEU A 107 -6.32 4.59 1.97
C LEU A 107 -5.23 3.64 1.46
N MET A 108 -5.36 2.32 1.66
CA MET A 108 -4.37 1.36 1.18
C MET A 108 -4.33 1.31 -0.35
N LYS A 109 -5.48 1.46 -1.02
CA LYS A 109 -5.53 1.54 -2.49
C LYS A 109 -4.84 2.80 -3.05
N ILE A 110 -4.74 3.87 -2.27
CA ILE A 110 -3.96 5.06 -2.62
C ILE A 110 -2.47 4.81 -2.36
N LEU A 111 -2.13 4.15 -1.25
CA LEU A 111 -0.74 3.89 -0.88
C LEU A 111 -0.06 2.88 -1.82
N ILE A 112 -0.74 1.82 -2.27
CA ILE A 112 -0.17 0.78 -3.14
C ILE A 112 0.55 1.33 -4.40
N PRO A 113 -0.06 2.19 -5.24
CA PRO A 113 0.64 2.73 -6.41
C PRO A 113 1.80 3.65 -6.02
N LEU A 114 1.67 4.40 -4.92
CA LEU A 114 2.73 5.28 -4.42
C LEU A 114 3.91 4.47 -3.87
N GLU A 115 3.62 3.40 -3.13
CA GLU A 115 4.58 2.39 -2.65
C GLU A 115 5.30 1.75 -3.83
N GLY A 116 4.58 1.33 -4.87
CA GLY A 116 5.16 0.77 -6.09
C GLY A 116 6.13 1.73 -6.78
N LEU A 117 5.75 3.01 -6.91
CA LEU A 117 6.64 4.05 -7.43
C LEU A 117 7.86 4.27 -6.51
N ALA A 118 7.66 4.36 -5.19
CA ALA A 118 8.74 4.55 -4.24
C ALA A 118 9.74 3.37 -4.25
N LEU A 119 9.23 2.14 -4.35
CA LEU A 119 10.04 0.93 -4.48
C LEU A 119 10.85 0.93 -5.76
N PHE A 120 10.27 1.37 -6.87
CA PHE A 120 11.00 1.54 -8.13
C PHE A 120 12.12 2.58 -7.98
N LEU A 121 11.80 3.76 -7.46
CA LEU A 121 12.76 4.87 -7.32
C LEU A 121 13.89 4.54 -6.34
N ILE A 122 13.59 3.91 -5.20
CA ILE A 122 14.61 3.51 -4.21
C ILE A 122 15.53 2.43 -4.79
N THR A 123 14.99 1.51 -5.59
CA THR A 123 15.80 0.44 -6.22
C THR A 123 16.72 1.01 -7.30
N VAL A 124 16.18 1.85 -8.20
CA VAL A 124 16.96 2.50 -9.27
C VAL A 124 18.10 3.34 -8.69
N SER A 125 17.80 4.17 -7.68
CA SER A 125 18.84 4.94 -6.99
C SER A 125 19.82 4.03 -6.23
N GLY A 126 19.33 2.96 -5.60
CA GLY A 126 20.15 1.98 -4.88
C GLY A 126 21.17 1.26 -5.76
N ILE A 127 20.83 0.94 -7.02
CA ILE A 127 21.76 0.31 -7.97
C ILE A 127 23.01 1.18 -8.17
N VAL A 128 22.82 2.47 -8.44
CA VAL A 128 23.93 3.41 -8.68
C VAL A 128 24.74 3.63 -7.40
N LEU A 129 24.07 3.77 -6.25
CA LEU A 129 24.72 3.97 -4.96
C LEU A 129 25.46 2.71 -4.47
N TYR A 130 25.06 1.53 -4.91
CA TYR A 130 25.76 0.29 -4.63
C TYR A 130 27.10 0.21 -5.36
N LYS A 131 27.07 0.48 -6.68
CA LYS A 131 28.25 0.46 -7.56
C LYS A 131 28.00 1.31 -8.81
N LEU A 132 28.85 2.31 -9.06
CA LEU A 132 28.68 3.30 -10.16
C LEU A 132 28.79 2.68 -11.57
N ASP A 133 29.55 1.60 -11.70
CA ASP A 133 29.74 0.81 -12.93
C ASP A 133 28.97 -0.52 -12.87
N TRP A 134 27.87 -0.59 -12.11
CA TRP A 134 27.06 -1.80 -12.04
C TRP A 134 26.48 -2.16 -13.41
N SER A 135 26.58 -3.44 -13.75
CA SER A 135 26.11 -4.00 -15.01
C SER A 135 25.29 -5.26 -14.81
N LEU A 136 24.34 -5.49 -15.72
CA LEU A 136 23.51 -6.68 -15.77
C LEU A 136 23.76 -7.39 -17.10
N PHE A 137 24.34 -8.59 -17.07
CA PHE A 137 24.74 -9.34 -18.27
C PHE A 137 25.58 -8.51 -19.27
N GLY A 138 26.49 -7.67 -18.75
CA GLY A 138 27.33 -6.79 -19.57
C GLY A 138 26.69 -5.46 -19.97
N LEU A 139 25.39 -5.25 -19.70
CA LEU A 139 24.71 -3.98 -19.97
C LEU A 139 25.00 -2.96 -18.87
N PRO A 140 25.46 -1.74 -19.19
CA PRO A 140 25.89 -0.75 -18.20
C PRO A 140 24.70 0.00 -17.57
N VAL A 141 23.85 -0.72 -16.84
CA VAL A 141 22.59 -0.20 -16.28
C VAL A 141 22.81 1.03 -15.39
N ALA A 142 23.83 1.03 -14.53
CA ALA A 142 24.12 2.18 -13.69
C ALA A 142 24.44 3.45 -14.51
N GLN A 143 25.11 3.30 -15.65
CA GLN A 143 25.44 4.42 -16.53
C GLN A 143 24.18 4.96 -17.22
N TRP A 144 23.24 4.10 -17.62
CA TRP A 144 21.94 4.56 -18.13
C TRP A 144 21.16 5.34 -17.08
N ILE A 145 21.13 4.87 -15.83
CA ILE A 145 20.47 5.56 -14.72
C ILE A 145 21.14 6.92 -14.44
N ILE A 146 22.47 6.95 -14.39
CA ILE A 146 23.25 8.20 -14.22
C ILE A 146 22.96 9.17 -15.36
N SER A 147 22.92 8.69 -16.61
CA SER A 147 22.63 9.51 -17.79
C SER A 147 21.23 10.11 -17.73
N ILE A 148 20.21 9.32 -17.39
CA ILE A 148 18.84 9.80 -17.23
C ILE A 148 18.75 10.82 -16.09
N SER A 149 19.38 10.52 -14.96
CA SER A 149 19.44 11.43 -13.82
C SER A 149 20.16 12.73 -14.17
N GLY A 150 21.14 12.70 -15.07
CA GLY A 150 21.84 13.89 -15.56
C GLY A 150 20.99 14.84 -16.40
N MET A 151 19.85 14.37 -16.93
CA MET A 151 18.88 15.27 -17.58
C MET A 151 18.04 16.06 -16.56
N ILE A 152 17.89 15.54 -15.33
CA ILE A 152 16.99 16.08 -14.30
C ILE A 152 17.77 16.82 -13.20
N ALA A 153 18.91 16.26 -12.79
CA ALA A 153 19.72 16.78 -11.70
C ALA A 153 20.13 18.27 -11.84
N PRO A 154 20.42 18.80 -13.05
CA PRO A 154 20.73 20.22 -13.21
C PRO A 154 19.59 21.16 -12.79
N THR A 155 18.32 20.75 -12.92
CA THR A 155 17.17 21.55 -12.47
C THR A 155 17.19 21.79 -10.95
N PHE A 156 17.89 20.93 -10.20
CA PHE A 156 18.07 21.03 -8.75
C PHE A 156 19.47 21.54 -8.36
N GLY A 157 20.32 21.93 -9.32
CA GLY A 157 21.70 22.34 -9.05
C GLY A 157 22.58 21.21 -8.51
N MET A 158 22.25 19.95 -8.82
CA MET A 158 22.94 18.78 -8.27
C MET A 158 23.71 18.00 -9.35
N THR A 159 24.72 17.25 -8.93
CA THR A 159 25.29 16.18 -9.76
C THR A 159 24.31 15.03 -9.89
N PRO A 160 24.36 14.20 -10.94
CA PRO A 160 23.47 13.05 -11.10
C PRO A 160 23.50 12.10 -9.89
N VAL A 161 24.71 11.82 -9.37
CA VAL A 161 24.89 10.96 -8.19
C VAL A 161 24.35 11.63 -6.92
N GLY A 162 24.54 12.94 -6.77
CA GLY A 162 23.98 13.71 -5.66
C GLY A 162 22.46 13.66 -5.64
N PHE A 163 21.83 13.86 -6.80
CA PHE A 163 20.39 13.74 -6.98
C PHE A 163 19.88 12.34 -6.60
N LEU A 164 20.53 11.28 -7.08
CA LEU A 164 20.15 9.90 -6.74
C LEU A 164 20.28 9.59 -5.24
N ARG A 165 21.27 10.16 -4.56
CA ARG A 165 21.41 10.04 -3.09
C ARG A 165 20.24 10.70 -2.36
N VAL A 166 19.88 11.91 -2.77
CA VAL A 166 18.73 12.65 -2.20
C VAL A 166 17.44 11.89 -2.46
N LEU A 167 17.24 11.38 -3.68
CA LEU A 167 16.09 10.57 -4.05
C LEU A 167 15.99 9.31 -3.19
N HIS A 168 17.10 8.58 -3.01
CA HIS A 168 17.12 7.36 -2.20
C HIS A 168 16.75 7.64 -0.73
N LEU A 169 17.27 8.73 -0.17
CA LEU A 169 16.95 9.18 1.18
C LEU A 169 15.49 9.63 1.28
N LEU A 170 14.97 10.37 0.30
CA LEU A 170 13.57 10.78 0.25
C LEU A 170 12.64 9.56 0.24
N MET A 171 12.96 8.54 -0.55
CA MET A 171 12.19 7.30 -0.55
C MET A 171 12.31 6.55 0.78
N THR A 172 13.45 6.62 1.48
CA THR A 172 13.57 6.08 2.84
C THR A 172 12.61 6.77 3.80
N TYR A 173 12.53 8.11 3.76
CA TYR A 173 11.55 8.86 4.56
C TYR A 173 10.11 8.54 4.16
N TRP A 174 9.84 8.37 2.86
CA TRP A 174 8.54 7.90 2.39
C TRP A 174 8.18 6.55 3.02
N PHE A 175 9.07 5.55 3.00
CA PHE A 175 8.80 4.24 3.63
C PHE A 175 8.62 4.31 5.14
N ILE A 176 9.29 5.24 5.83
CA ILE A 176 9.04 5.48 7.26
C ILE A 176 7.62 6.01 7.46
N PHE A 177 7.24 7.05 6.71
CA PHE A 177 5.90 7.61 6.76
C PHE A 177 4.84 6.55 6.44
N GLU A 178 5.05 5.81 5.36
CA GLU A 178 4.15 4.77 4.91
C GLU A 178 4.02 3.67 5.96
N LEU A 179 5.11 3.19 6.55
CA LEU A 179 5.06 2.22 7.64
C LEU A 179 4.23 2.71 8.83
N VAL A 180 4.42 3.98 9.22
CA VAL A 180 3.65 4.59 10.32
C VAL A 180 2.16 4.68 9.98
N VAL A 181 1.81 5.13 8.76
CA VAL A 181 0.40 5.21 8.34
C VAL A 181 -0.20 3.82 8.18
N HIS A 182 0.53 2.89 7.57
CA HIS A 182 0.07 1.54 7.26
C HIS A 182 -0.23 0.76 8.53
N VAL A 183 0.68 0.80 9.52
CA VAL A 183 0.45 0.19 10.85
C VAL A 183 -0.57 1.02 11.64
N GLY A 184 -0.48 2.35 11.59
CA GLY A 184 -1.35 3.25 12.33
C GLY A 184 -2.83 3.05 12.03
N ILE A 185 -3.22 2.81 10.77
CA ILE A 185 -4.61 2.49 10.40
C ILE A 185 -5.12 1.26 11.15
N LEU A 186 -4.29 0.22 11.30
CA LEU A 186 -4.67 -0.99 12.02
C LEU A 186 -4.77 -0.74 13.53
N GLU A 187 -3.85 0.05 14.08
CA GLU A 187 -3.79 0.40 15.51
C GLU A 187 -4.95 1.32 15.96
N PHE A 188 -5.63 2.00 15.04
CA PHE A 188 -6.85 2.75 15.38
C PHE A 188 -8.05 1.86 15.71
N ASP A 189 -8.00 0.57 15.40
CA ASP A 189 -9.00 -0.40 15.87
C ASP A 189 -8.63 -0.89 17.28
N PRO A 190 -9.49 -0.69 18.30
CA PRO A 190 -9.23 -1.17 19.66
C PRO A 190 -9.09 -2.70 19.75
N ARG A 191 -9.49 -3.44 18.70
CA ARG A 191 -9.33 -4.91 18.58
C ARG A 191 -8.27 -5.28 17.52
N VAL A 192 -7.16 -4.54 17.48
CA VAL A 192 -6.06 -4.71 16.49
C VAL A 192 -5.51 -6.14 16.36
N TRP A 193 -5.53 -6.94 17.43
CA TRP A 193 -4.95 -8.29 17.45
C TRP A 193 -5.51 -9.23 16.38
N LYS A 194 -6.77 -9.03 15.95
CA LYS A 194 -7.36 -9.82 14.86
C LYS A 194 -6.59 -9.65 13.54
N TYR A 195 -6.09 -8.45 13.24
CA TYR A 195 -5.30 -8.17 12.04
C TYR A 195 -3.93 -8.83 12.13
N TYR A 196 -3.24 -8.70 13.27
CA TYR A 196 -1.93 -9.34 13.47
C TYR A 196 -2.01 -10.87 13.39
N LYS A 197 -3.05 -11.47 13.98
CA LYS A 197 -3.31 -12.90 13.86
C LYS A 197 -3.56 -13.30 12.41
N ALA A 198 -4.37 -12.55 11.67
CA ALA A 198 -4.64 -12.81 10.25
C ALA A 198 -3.37 -12.73 9.39
N ILE A 199 -2.54 -11.69 9.60
CA ILE A 199 -1.35 -11.42 8.79
C ILE A 199 -0.20 -12.38 9.10
N PHE A 200 0.11 -12.60 10.39
CA PHE A 200 1.33 -13.31 10.80
C PHE A 200 1.11 -14.77 11.20
N TRP A 201 -0.14 -15.20 11.45
CA TRP A 201 -0.41 -16.54 11.98
C TRP A 201 -1.41 -17.35 11.16
N SER A 202 -2.66 -16.91 11.06
CA SER A 202 -3.76 -17.75 10.53
C SER A 202 -3.91 -17.65 9.01
N GLY A 203 -3.50 -16.54 8.40
CA GLY A 203 -3.80 -16.24 7.00
C GLY A 203 -5.31 -16.07 6.72
N LYS A 204 -6.14 -16.00 7.75
CA LYS A 204 -7.61 -15.96 7.67
C LYS A 204 -8.16 -14.79 8.44
N GLU A 205 -8.95 -13.97 7.75
CA GLU A 205 -9.68 -12.85 8.33
C GLU A 205 -10.88 -13.35 9.16
N ASP A 206 -11.20 -12.65 10.23
CA ASP A 206 -12.37 -12.95 11.06
C ASP A 206 -13.61 -12.24 10.49
N LEU A 207 -14.42 -12.99 9.74
CA LEU A 207 -15.66 -12.50 9.13
C LEU A 207 -16.81 -12.32 10.13
N SER A 208 -16.61 -12.65 11.41
CA SER A 208 -17.64 -12.47 12.44
C SER A 208 -17.74 -11.03 12.95
N ASP A 209 -16.72 -10.19 12.72
CA ASP A 209 -16.71 -8.81 13.20
C ASP A 209 -17.42 -7.82 12.26
N ARG A 210 -18.72 -7.61 12.55
CA ARG A 210 -19.62 -6.78 11.74
C ARG A 210 -19.34 -5.28 11.76
N HIS A 211 -18.39 -4.80 12.56
CA HIS A 211 -18.06 -3.37 12.63
C HIS A 211 -17.30 -2.86 11.41
N PHE A 212 -16.51 -3.73 10.77
CA PHE A 212 -15.65 -3.38 9.64
C PHE A 212 -15.84 -4.32 8.45
N VAL A 213 -16.48 -5.47 8.69
CA VAL A 213 -16.80 -6.50 7.69
C VAL A 213 -18.30 -6.53 7.45
N GLU A 214 -18.69 -6.29 6.21
CA GLU A 214 -20.05 -6.56 5.73
C GLU A 214 -20.05 -7.92 5.03
N VAL A 215 -20.83 -8.86 5.55
CA VAL A 215 -21.08 -10.13 4.86
C VAL A 215 -22.45 -10.04 4.21
N ALA A 216 -22.47 -9.97 2.88
CA ALA A 216 -23.69 -9.93 2.09
C ALA A 216 -24.35 -11.32 2.08
N ARG A 217 -25.11 -11.63 3.14
CA ARG A 217 -26.11 -12.71 3.15
C ARG A 217 -27.40 -12.17 2.57
N ASN A 218 -28.07 -12.93 1.70
CA ASN A 218 -29.39 -12.60 1.14
C ASN A 218 -30.27 -11.84 2.16
N ASN A 219 -30.33 -10.51 2.04
CA ASN A 219 -31.49 -9.77 2.48
C ASN A 219 -32.28 -9.49 1.18
N PRO A 220 -33.46 -10.10 0.98
CA PRO A 220 -34.30 -9.76 -0.16
C PRO A 220 -34.70 -8.27 -0.21
N ASN A 221 -34.38 -7.49 0.83
CA ASN A 221 -34.49 -6.04 0.90
C ASN A 221 -33.16 -5.29 0.74
N HIS A 222 -32.07 -5.89 0.24
CA HIS A 222 -30.88 -5.12 -0.11
C HIS A 222 -31.15 -4.30 -1.38
N LEU A 223 -31.78 -3.16 -1.18
CA LEU A 223 -32.05 -2.17 -2.21
C LEU A 223 -30.73 -1.61 -2.76
N PRO A 224 -30.64 -1.33 -4.06
CA PRO A 224 -29.41 -0.91 -4.72
C PRO A 224 -29.02 0.50 -4.25
N ASP A 225 -27.92 0.64 -3.50
CA ASP A 225 -27.09 1.84 -3.22
C ASP A 225 -27.78 3.23 -2.96
N ARG A 226 -29.11 3.31 -2.92
CA ARG A 226 -29.88 4.57 -2.89
C ARG A 226 -30.47 4.90 -1.52
N GLU A 227 -30.51 3.94 -0.60
CA GLU A 227 -31.13 4.13 0.73
C GLU A 227 -30.13 4.38 1.87
N LEU A 228 -28.83 4.16 1.66
CA LEU A 228 -27.79 4.54 2.64
C LEU A 228 -27.60 6.06 2.77
N TRP A 229 -28.32 6.86 1.97
CA TRP A 229 -28.29 8.32 1.97
C TRP A 229 -29.70 8.90 1.87
N ARG A 230 -30.57 8.67 2.87
CA ARG A 230 -31.71 9.59 3.07
C ARG A 230 -31.20 10.88 3.71
N ASP A 231 -31.53 11.99 3.06
CA ASP A 231 -31.45 13.31 3.67
C ASP A 231 -32.43 13.34 4.87
N PRO A 232 -32.05 13.87 6.05
CA PRO A 232 -32.95 13.95 7.21
C PRO A 232 -34.27 14.69 6.95
N SER A 233 -34.41 15.35 5.80
CA SER A 233 -35.61 16.08 5.38
C SER A 233 -36.70 15.25 4.70
N ASP A 234 -36.45 13.98 4.36
CA ASP A 234 -37.47 13.15 3.67
C ASP A 234 -38.50 12.56 4.65
N LYS A 235 -39.70 13.15 4.66
CA LYS A 235 -40.85 12.67 5.45
C LYS A 235 -41.37 11.32 4.92
N PRO A 236 -41.81 10.40 5.80
CA PRO A 236 -42.41 9.15 5.36
C PRO A 236 -43.79 9.43 4.74
N SER A 237 -44.02 8.94 3.52
CA SER A 237 -45.35 8.92 2.92
C SER A 237 -46.24 7.92 3.67
N GLU A 238 -47.38 8.42 4.17
CA GLU A 238 -48.44 7.62 4.79
C GLU A 238 -48.90 6.49 3.86
N VAL A 239 -48.86 5.26 4.36
CA VAL A 239 -49.50 4.11 3.73
C VAL A 239 -50.99 4.24 4.02
N LYS A 240 -51.80 4.45 2.97
CA LYS A 240 -53.25 4.32 3.06
C LYS A 240 -53.62 2.85 3.00
N GLU A 241 -54.30 2.36 4.04
CA GLU A 241 -55.08 1.12 4.00
C GLU A 241 -56.34 1.28 3.13
#